data_AF-K0WZV8-F1
#
_entry.id   AF-K0WZV8-F1
#
_cell.length_a   1.000
_cell.length_b   1.000
_cell.length_c   1.000
_cell.angle_alpha   90.00
_cell.angle_beta   90.00
_cell.angle_gamma   90.00
#
_symmetry.space_group_name_H-M   'P 1'
#
loop_
_entity.id
_entity.type
_entity.pdbx_description
1 polymer ?
#
loop_
_entity_poly.entity_id
_entity_poly.type
_entity_poly.pdbx_seq_one_letter_code
_entity_poly.pdbx_strand_id
1 'polypeptide(L)'
;MNGNNITEEKALEERAKFIGAFNGTMIDIWKEKIVDMDIIDTGSLLDSVAALPVRADGRFSEVVLVQCFLEYGLWQDYGTGREVWRGNPGDIGRDKVRERRRWFSTKYYSSVMNLRDFMADSMGREFVGIVADAFNDQRLKKSTEFYKNHSL
;
A
#
# COMPACT_ATOMS: atom_id res chain seq x y z
N MET A 1 -35.67 -2.20 -4.40
CA MET A 1 -34.35 -2.73 -4.01
C MET A 1 -33.38 -1.57 -4.00
N ASN A 2 -32.98 -1.10 -2.82
CA ASN A 2 -32.01 -0.02 -2.68
C ASN A 2 -30.63 -0.62 -2.98
N GLY A 3 -30.23 -0.56 -4.25
CA GLY A 3 -28.89 -0.94 -4.68
C GLY A 3 -27.88 -0.04 -3.99
N ASN A 4 -26.88 -0.66 -3.37
CA ASN A 4 -25.70 -0.03 -2.79
C ASN A 4 -24.89 0.70 -3.87
N ASN A 5 -25.37 1.83 -4.39
CA ASN A 5 -24.51 2.77 -5.08
C ASN A 5 -23.66 3.45 -4.00
N ILE A 6 -22.48 2.87 -3.75
CA ILE A 6 -21.42 3.54 -3.02
C ILE A 6 -21.13 4.82 -3.81
N THR A 7 -21.43 5.98 -3.23
CA THR A 7 -21.08 7.26 -3.84
C THR A 7 -19.57 7.33 -3.97
N GLU A 8 -19.04 7.89 -5.05
CA GLU A 8 -17.59 8.01 -5.32
C GLU A 8 -16.81 8.54 -4.10
N GLU A 9 -17.40 9.48 -3.37
CA GLU A 9 -16.87 10.02 -2.10
C GLU A 9 -16.72 8.97 -0.98
N LYS A 10 -17.65 8.02 -0.86
CA LYS A 10 -17.55 6.95 0.15
C LYS A 10 -16.45 5.95 -0.21
N ALA A 11 -16.33 5.60 -1.49
CA ALA A 11 -15.26 4.72 -1.95
C ALA A 11 -13.87 5.38 -1.79
N LEU A 12 -13.78 6.70 -2.01
CA LEU A 12 -12.62 7.52 -1.68
C LEU A 12 -12.24 7.44 -0.20
N GLU A 13 -13.21 7.67 0.68
CA GLU A 13 -13.00 7.65 2.13
C GLU A 13 -12.56 6.26 2.61
N GLU A 14 -13.20 5.20 2.11
CA GLU A 14 -12.84 3.82 2.41
C GLU A 14 -11.40 3.50 2.01
N ARG A 15 -10.98 3.92 0.82
CA ARG A 15 -9.58 3.75 0.37
C ARG A 15 -8.61 4.54 1.21
N ALA A 16 -8.91 5.81 1.52
CA ALA A 16 -8.05 6.65 2.35
C ALA A 16 -7.86 6.04 3.74
N LYS A 17 -8.94 5.55 4.36
CA LYS A 17 -8.90 4.89 5.67
C LYS A 17 -8.10 3.59 5.61
N PHE A 18 -8.32 2.77 4.58
CA PHE A 18 -7.58 1.52 4.40
C PHE A 18 -6.08 1.78 4.22
N ILE A 19 -5.70 2.73 3.36
CA ILE A 19 -4.29 3.09 3.11
C ILE A 19 -3.65 3.65 4.38
N GLY A 20 -4.36 4.50 5.13
CA GLY A 20 -3.89 5.02 6.41
C GLY A 20 -3.61 3.91 7.43
N ALA A 21 -4.57 3.00 7.61
CA ALA A 21 -4.40 1.84 8.48
C ALA A 21 -3.28 0.92 8.02
N PHE A 22 -3.21 0.63 6.71
CA PHE A 22 -2.18 -0.17 6.08
C PHE A 22 -0.78 0.37 6.37
N ASN A 23 -0.58 1.69 6.19
CA ASN A 23 0.69 2.35 6.44
C ASN A 23 1.10 2.26 7.91
N GLY A 24 0.17 2.51 8.84
CA GLY A 24 0.41 2.40 10.28
C GLY A 24 0.84 0.98 10.67
N THR A 25 0.05 -0.02 10.27
CA THR A 25 0.34 -1.43 10.57
C THR A 25 1.70 -1.87 10.01
N MET A 26 2.08 -1.40 8.82
CA MET A 26 3.38 -1.72 8.24
C MET A 26 4.55 -1.16 9.04
N ILE A 27 4.44 0.09 9.49
CA ILE A 27 5.44 0.73 10.34
C ILE A 27 5.57 -0.04 11.66
N ASP A 28 4.45 -0.40 12.28
CA ASP A 28 4.44 -1.13 13.55
C ASP A 28 5.13 -2.49 13.41
N ILE A 29 4.74 -3.28 12.40
CA ILE A 29 5.38 -4.58 12.09
C ILE A 29 6.89 -4.41 11.89
N TRP A 30 7.30 -3.37 11.17
CA TRP A 30 8.70 -3.10 10.90
C TRP A 30 9.48 -2.73 12.16
N LYS A 31 8.93 -1.86 13.01
CA LYS A 31 9.53 -1.49 14.30
C LYS A 31 9.65 -2.70 15.22
N GLU A 32 8.58 -3.50 15.34
CA GLU A 32 8.60 -4.76 16.08
C GLU A 32 9.67 -5.71 15.56
N LYS A 33 9.79 -5.87 14.23
CA LYS A 33 10.78 -6.76 13.61
C LYS A 33 12.22 -6.29 13.83
N ILE A 34 12.47 -4.98 13.80
CA ILE A 34 13.79 -4.42 14.11
C ILE A 34 14.20 -4.79 15.54
N VAL A 35 13.28 -4.66 16.51
CA VAL A 35 13.53 -4.98 17.91
C VAL A 35 13.67 -6.48 18.14
N ASP A 36 12.73 -7.29 17.63
CA ASP A 36 12.73 -8.76 17.77
C ASP A 36 13.99 -9.41 17.22
N MET A 37 14.48 -8.90 16.09
CA MET A 37 15.66 -9.44 15.41
C MET A 37 16.95 -8.74 15.82
N ASP A 38 16.92 -7.90 16.86
CA ASP A 38 18.06 -7.17 17.41
C ASP A 38 18.83 -6.36 16.33
N ILE A 39 18.10 -5.74 15.40
CA ILE A 39 18.66 -4.97 14.27
C ILE A 39 18.95 -3.54 14.73
N ILE A 40 19.71 -3.42 15.81
CA ILE A 40 19.98 -2.15 16.49
C ILE A 40 21.50 -1.96 16.55
N ASP A 41 21.96 -0.88 15.92
CA ASP A 41 23.33 -0.37 16.08
C ASP A 41 23.31 0.86 16.98
N THR A 42 22.79 1.98 16.45
CA THR A 42 22.63 3.25 17.18
C THR A 42 21.18 3.59 17.54
N GLY A 43 20.21 2.76 17.12
CA GLY A 43 18.78 3.08 17.18
C GLY A 43 18.27 3.92 15.99
N SER A 44 19.15 4.53 15.19
CA SER A 44 18.75 5.43 14.10
C SER A 44 17.88 4.76 13.03
N LEU A 45 18.01 3.44 12.83
CA LEU A 45 17.12 2.70 11.92
C LEU A 45 15.68 2.72 12.42
N LEU A 46 15.47 2.45 13.71
CA LEU A 46 14.15 2.40 14.33
C LEU A 46 13.44 3.76 14.22
N ASP A 47 14.19 4.84 14.44
CA ASP A 47 13.68 6.22 14.34
C ASP A 47 13.41 6.66 12.89
N SER A 48 14.10 6.04 11.92
CA SER A 48 13.94 6.38 10.51
C SER A 48 12.70 5.79 9.84
N VAL A 49 12.04 4.82 10.47
CA VAL A 49 10.88 4.15 9.88
C VAL A 49 9.69 5.10 9.87
N ALA A 50 9.33 5.58 8.67
CA ALA A 50 8.24 6.53 8.49
C ALA A 50 7.42 6.25 7.23
N ALA A 51 6.13 6.60 7.29
CA ALA A 51 5.30 6.76 6.11
C ALA A 51 5.51 8.16 5.54
N LEU A 52 5.71 8.26 4.24
CA LEU A 52 5.71 9.52 3.51
C LEU A 52 4.27 9.89 3.12
N PRO A 53 4.00 11.19 2.92
CA PRO A 53 2.65 11.68 2.71
C PRO A 53 2.03 11.08 1.44
N VAL A 54 0.78 10.63 1.56
CA VAL A 54 -0.03 10.19 0.41
C VAL A 54 -0.35 11.41 -0.44
N ARG A 55 0.11 11.43 -1.69
CA ARG A 55 -0.27 12.46 -2.67
C ARG A 55 -1.62 12.10 -3.27
N ALA A 56 -2.68 12.71 -2.78
CA ALA A 56 -4.00 12.59 -3.38
C ALA A 56 -4.16 13.63 -4.51
N ASP A 57 -3.45 13.45 -5.63
CA ASP A 57 -3.59 14.35 -6.80
C ASP A 57 -4.84 13.99 -7.62
N GLY A 58 -6.03 14.00 -7.00
CA GLY A 58 -7.37 14.03 -7.64
C GLY A 58 -7.71 13.01 -8.76
N ARG A 59 -6.78 12.16 -9.15
CA ARG A 59 -6.76 11.24 -10.29
C ARG A 59 -6.34 9.90 -9.72
N PHE A 60 -7.36 9.18 -9.28
CA PHE A 60 -7.37 7.84 -8.74
C PHE A 60 -6.46 6.87 -9.50
N SER A 61 -5.17 6.84 -9.14
CA SER A 61 -4.22 5.85 -9.68
C SER A 61 -2.89 5.80 -8.91
N GLU A 62 -2.49 6.86 -8.20
CA GLU A 62 -1.22 6.86 -7.47
C GLU A 62 -1.41 6.54 -5.99
N VAL A 63 -1.63 5.26 -5.67
CA VAL A 63 -1.22 4.75 -4.36
C VAL A 63 0.30 4.57 -4.42
N VAL A 64 1.04 5.65 -4.24
CA VAL A 64 2.48 5.53 -4.09
C VAL A 64 2.74 5.01 -2.68
N LEU A 65 3.14 3.74 -2.59
CA LEU A 65 3.69 3.18 -1.37
C LEU A 65 5.02 3.86 -1.12
N VAL A 66 5.01 4.91 -0.32
CA VAL A 66 6.21 5.64 0.01
C VAL A 66 6.41 5.47 1.50
N GLN A 67 7.05 4.37 1.89
CA GLN A 67 7.64 4.24 3.22
C GLN A 67 9.15 4.37 3.06
N CYS A 68 9.81 4.97 4.04
CA CYS A 68 11.25 5.12 4.05
C CYS A 68 11.85 4.60 5.36
N PHE A 69 13.11 4.17 5.25
CA PHE A 69 13.97 3.80 6.36
C PHE A 69 15.43 3.96 5.88
N LEU A 70 16.37 4.02 6.82
CA LEU A 70 17.80 4.15 6.49
C LEU A 70 18.30 2.96 5.65
N GLU A 71 19.21 3.23 4.72
CA GLU A 71 19.84 2.21 3.88
C GLU A 71 20.45 1.04 4.68
N TYR A 72 20.89 1.30 5.92
CA TYR A 72 21.30 0.28 6.89
C TYR A 72 20.31 -0.89 7.02
N GLY A 73 19.00 -0.62 6.95
CA GLY A 73 17.98 -1.65 6.98
C GLY A 73 18.06 -2.63 5.79
N LEU A 74 18.46 -2.17 4.61
CA LEU A 74 18.67 -3.02 3.44
C LEU A 74 19.86 -3.96 3.66
N TRP A 75 20.94 -3.44 4.21
CA TRP A 75 22.13 -4.23 4.52
C TRP A 75 21.83 -5.37 5.48
N GLN A 76 21.01 -5.11 6.49
CA GLN A 76 20.57 -6.11 7.47
C GLN A 76 19.60 -7.14 6.86
N ASP A 77 18.67 -6.72 5.99
CA ASP A 77 17.74 -7.66 5.32
C ASP A 77 18.45 -8.64 4.39
N TYR A 78 19.48 -8.16 3.68
CA TYR A 78 20.27 -8.97 2.77
C TYR A 78 21.44 -9.70 3.46
N GLY A 79 21.83 -9.29 4.68
CA GLY A 79 23.04 -9.80 5.33
C GLY A 79 24.31 -9.44 4.58
N THR A 80 24.32 -8.26 3.94
CA THR A 80 25.42 -7.74 3.12
C THR A 80 25.93 -6.43 3.71
N GLY A 81 27.07 -5.95 3.24
CA GLY A 81 27.58 -4.64 3.64
C GLY A 81 29.07 -4.51 3.35
N ARG A 82 29.76 -3.69 4.15
CA ARG A 82 31.19 -3.42 3.98
C ARG A 82 32.07 -4.67 4.07
N GLU A 83 31.62 -5.71 4.76
CA GLU A 83 32.33 -6.97 4.95
C GLU A 83 32.05 -8.01 3.86
N VAL A 84 30.88 -7.93 3.19
CA VAL A 84 30.41 -8.93 2.24
C VAL A 84 29.63 -8.23 1.12
N TRP A 85 30.27 -8.00 -0.02
CA TRP A 85 29.64 -7.50 -1.26
C TRP A 85 29.54 -8.61 -2.31
N ARG A 86 28.77 -8.37 -3.39
CA ARG A 86 28.59 -9.36 -4.47
C ARG A 86 29.93 -9.79 -5.06
N GLY A 87 30.26 -11.08 -4.94
CA GLY A 87 31.51 -11.67 -5.44
C GLY A 87 32.60 -11.89 -4.38
N ASN A 88 32.37 -11.47 -3.12
CA ASN A 88 33.29 -11.74 -2.01
C ASN A 88 32.55 -12.46 -0.86
N PRO A 89 32.91 -13.72 -0.51
CA PRO A 89 32.27 -14.46 0.57
C PRO A 89 32.67 -13.99 1.99
N GLY A 90 33.52 -12.97 2.12
CA GLY A 90 34.03 -12.47 3.41
C GLY A 90 35.55 -12.59 3.57
N ASP A 91 36.29 -12.88 2.50
CA ASP A 91 37.73 -13.13 2.51
C ASP A 91 38.55 -11.84 2.35
N ILE A 92 38.25 -10.84 3.18
CA ILE A 92 38.92 -9.52 3.18
C ILE A 92 39.58 -9.20 4.53
N GLY A 93 39.92 -10.24 5.30
CA GLY A 93 40.61 -10.10 6.59
C GLY A 93 39.80 -9.35 7.65
N ARG A 94 38.47 -9.36 7.52
CA ARG A 94 37.53 -8.80 8.51
C ARG A 94 36.47 -9.83 8.83
N ASP A 95 36.13 -9.94 10.10
CA ASP A 95 35.07 -10.83 10.53
C ASP A 95 33.74 -10.40 9.91
N LYS A 96 32.96 -11.39 9.47
CA LYS A 96 31.59 -11.16 9.02
C LYS A 96 30.71 -10.94 10.24
N VAL A 97 30.37 -9.69 10.49
CA VAL A 97 29.49 -9.26 11.58
C VAL A 97 28.02 -9.32 11.16
N ARG A 98 27.71 -9.02 9.89
CA ARG A 98 26.32 -8.97 9.40
C ARG A 98 25.79 -10.33 8.99
N GLU A 99 24.69 -10.72 9.62
CA GLU A 99 23.89 -11.89 9.25
C GLU A 99 22.62 -11.46 8.54
N ARG A 100 22.10 -12.35 7.68
CA ARG A 100 20.87 -12.06 6.95
C ARG A 100 19.66 -12.13 7.88
N ARG A 101 19.00 -10.99 8.10
CA ARG A 101 17.81 -10.88 8.94
C ARG A 101 16.65 -10.31 8.13
N ARG A 102 15.80 -11.18 7.55
CA ARG A 102 14.67 -10.78 6.69
C ARG A 102 13.55 -10.08 7.47
N TRP A 103 13.80 -8.86 7.89
CA TRP A 103 12.94 -8.11 8.79
C TRP A 103 11.86 -7.35 8.02
N PHE A 104 12.16 -6.84 6.82
CA PHE A 104 11.20 -6.06 6.03
C PHE A 104 10.69 -6.82 4.80
N SER A 105 11.57 -7.49 4.05
CA SER A 105 11.27 -7.90 2.66
C SER A 105 10.07 -8.86 2.54
N THR A 106 10.04 -9.91 3.36
CA THR A 106 8.96 -10.91 3.34
C THR A 106 7.61 -10.29 3.69
N LYS A 107 7.55 -9.49 4.76
CA LYS A 107 6.31 -8.87 5.23
C LYS A 107 5.85 -7.76 4.31
N TYR A 108 6.78 -6.97 3.78
CA TYR A 108 6.49 -5.95 2.79
C TYR A 108 5.81 -6.56 1.55
N TYR A 109 6.35 -7.65 1.01
CA TYR A 109 5.74 -8.34 -0.13
C TYR A 109 4.29 -8.77 0.14
N SER A 110 4.04 -9.46 1.25
CA SER A 110 2.69 -9.89 1.63
C SER A 110 1.74 -8.71 1.76
N SER A 111 2.18 -7.62 2.38
CA SER A 111 1.37 -6.42 2.55
C SER A 111 1.07 -5.73 1.22
N VAL A 112 2.03 -5.64 0.31
CA VAL A 112 1.78 -5.12 -1.05
C VAL A 112 0.72 -5.95 -1.79
N MET A 113 0.72 -7.28 -1.63
CA MET A 113 -0.30 -8.13 -2.23
C MET A 113 -1.69 -7.89 -1.62
N ASN A 114 -1.78 -7.69 -0.31
CA ASN A 114 -3.04 -7.33 0.35
C ASN A 114 -3.58 -5.99 -0.15
N LEU A 115 -2.71 -5.00 -0.32
CA LEU A 115 -3.08 -3.70 -0.88
C LEU A 115 -3.56 -3.84 -2.32
N ARG A 116 -2.86 -4.63 -3.14
CA ARG A 116 -3.26 -4.91 -4.52
C ARG A 116 -4.67 -5.49 -4.57
N ASP A 117 -4.94 -6.51 -3.76
CA ASP A 117 -6.24 -7.21 -3.76
C ASP A 117 -7.37 -6.29 -3.30
N PHE A 118 -7.13 -5.46 -2.27
CA PHE A 118 -8.07 -4.44 -1.82
C PHE A 118 -8.37 -3.40 -2.92
N MET A 119 -7.33 -2.88 -3.57
CA MET A 119 -7.50 -1.88 -4.63
C MET A 119 -8.25 -2.46 -5.84
N ALA A 120 -7.95 -3.71 -6.21
CA ALA A 120 -8.65 -4.41 -7.30
C ALA A 120 -10.15 -4.57 -7.00
N ASP A 121 -10.51 -4.98 -5.79
CA ASP A 121 -11.91 -5.11 -5.35
C ASP A 121 -12.61 -3.75 -5.28
N SER A 122 -11.96 -2.74 -4.69
CA SER A 122 -12.50 -1.37 -4.57
C SER A 122 -12.82 -0.76 -5.95
N MET A 123 -11.87 -0.78 -6.87
CA MET A 123 -12.07 -0.26 -8.23
C MET A 123 -13.07 -1.11 -9.04
N GLY A 124 -13.06 -2.43 -8.82
CA GLY A 124 -14.02 -3.33 -9.46
C GLY A 124 -15.47 -3.01 -9.09
N ARG A 125 -15.72 -2.74 -7.80
CA ARG A 125 -17.05 -2.32 -7.32
C ARG A 125 -17.49 -0.97 -7.87
N GLU A 126 -16.58 0.00 -7.95
CA GLU A 126 -16.87 1.29 -8.57
C GLU A 126 -17.26 1.12 -10.05
N PHE A 127 -16.50 0.32 -10.79
CA PHE A 127 -16.80 0.07 -12.20
C PHE A 127 -18.17 -0.60 -12.40
N VAL A 128 -18.51 -1.59 -11.57
CA VAL A 128 -19.85 -2.21 -11.58
C VAL A 128 -20.95 -1.17 -11.29
N GLY A 129 -20.73 -0.27 -10.33
CA GLY A 129 -21.66 0.81 -10.02
C GLY A 129 -21.88 1.76 -11.20
N ILE A 130 -20.81 2.19 -11.87
CA ILE A 130 -20.87 3.04 -13.06
C ILE A 130 -21.65 2.36 -14.18
N VAL A 131 -21.36 1.09 -14.46
CA VAL A 131 -22.04 0.32 -15.52
C VAL A 131 -23.53 0.13 -15.17
N ALA A 132 -23.86 -0.22 -13.93
CA ALA A 132 -25.23 -0.39 -13.49
C ALA A 132 -26.04 0.92 -13.58
N ASP A 133 -25.43 2.05 -13.23
CA ASP A 133 -26.02 3.37 -13.36
C ASP A 133 -26.21 3.79 -14.83
N ALA A 134 -25.27 3.46 -15.71
CA ALA A 134 -25.41 3.70 -17.15
C ALA A 134 -26.57 2.93 -17.78
N PHE A 135 -26.86 1.71 -17.30
CA PHE A 135 -27.98 0.87 -17.76
C PHE A 135 -29.28 1.06 -16.97
N ASN A 136 -29.35 2.03 -16.06
CA ASN A 136 -30.54 2.25 -15.26
C ASN A 136 -31.71 2.76 -16.11
N ASP A 137 -32.72 1.91 -16.29
CA ASP A 137 -33.89 2.17 -17.13
C ASP A 137 -34.65 3.45 -16.74
N GLN A 138 -34.80 3.76 -15.45
CA GLN A 138 -35.44 5.02 -15.03
C GLN A 138 -34.63 6.25 -15.42
N ARG A 139 -33.29 6.16 -15.33
CA ARG A 139 -32.39 7.24 -15.72
C ARG A 139 -32.41 7.44 -17.23
N LEU A 140 -32.38 6.34 -17.99
CA LEU A 140 -32.47 6.35 -19.45
C LEU A 140 -33.82 6.90 -19.93
N LYS A 141 -34.92 6.49 -19.30
CA LYS A 141 -36.24 7.06 -19.60
C LYS A 141 -36.25 8.56 -19.37
N LYS A 142 -35.79 9.03 -18.19
CA LYS A 142 -35.69 10.47 -17.87
C LYS A 142 -34.75 11.27 -18.78
N SER A 143 -33.76 10.64 -19.43
CA SER A 143 -32.84 11.34 -20.32
C SER A 143 -33.45 11.61 -21.71
N THR A 144 -34.43 10.82 -22.14
CA THR A 144 -35.09 10.98 -23.46
C THR A 144 -36.15 12.09 -23.47
N GLU A 145 -36.24 12.80 -24.60
CA GLU A 145 -37.23 13.88 -24.80
C GLU A 145 -38.69 13.40 -24.71
N PHE A 146 -38.95 12.15 -25.10
CA PHE A 146 -40.29 11.57 -25.05
C PHE A 146 -40.88 11.57 -23.63
N TYR A 147 -40.15 11.05 -22.65
CA TYR A 147 -40.58 10.96 -21.25
C TYR A 147 -40.37 12.25 -20.45
N LYS A 148 -39.64 13.24 -20.98
CA LYS A 148 -39.62 14.59 -20.40
C LYS A 148 -40.94 15.33 -20.62
N ASN A 149 -41.56 15.10 -21.78
CA ASN A 149 -42.78 15.79 -22.20
C ASN A 149 -44.06 14.99 -21.92
N HIS A 150 -43.93 13.71 -21.53
CA HIS A 150 -45.04 12.85 -21.15
C HIS A 150 -44.74 12.24 -19.78
N SER A 151 -45.55 12.61 -18.77
CA SER A 151 -45.38 12.09 -17.40
C SER A 151 -45.59 10.58 -17.37
N LEU A 152 -44.70 9.87 -16.66
CA LEU A 152 -44.84 8.45 -16.33
C LEU A 152 -46.07 8.18 -15.47
#